data_AF-A0A934J270-F1
#
_entry.id   AF-A0A934J270-F1
#
_cell.length_a   1.000
_cell.length_b   1.000
_cell.length_c   1.000
_cell.angle_alpha   90.00
_cell.angle_beta   90.00
_cell.angle_gamma   90.00
#
_symmetry.space_group_name_H-M   'P 1'
#
loop_
_entity.id
_entity.type
_entity.pdbx_description
1 polymer ?
#
loop_
_entity_poly.entity_id
_entity_poly.type
_entity_poly.pdbx_seq_one_letter_code
_entity_poly.pdbx_strand_id
1 'polypeptide(L)'
;MQDTLQQRLDFIGLGEGVEERLAPVADSAARHLDLALQRFASQVATAPSAARFLYGRERIEGDSGGPATHWRALVSGRLDRSFAEAAVRTGQRHARIGVDPRWHVGSQAIIVQDLVRGMIPEGVATMMKPRRGPLGLLGAPDASAVQDATDALANGVATLLGAVLLDLDLTYSGYFERQRLDAETRLDAQEARLRQSIEAAGRMLEAAAEGRREEAGLAGDDAELAPLRAGAEKLADRVATLIDDLGTASRAAESLANDVLASGKALVAENAAQRDLAQRLAELLSQQAPRAADLPRQLGDLARHGKALARRCARQRRDLLAASAAEANRNNPLALVERIDGLGLSANLVAARLAQSAGGAGEKLDGELHAIALGLAQVSAELRAEADRRDSASENTDHAATRLATILEQLVAELGADSAALAELEQQGRTLADGVAEASALADGLVTSAGQGAEAVERVRASLAGAGALGDLKAVFNAPTLTEAQAEEQQDYPALDYEAIAAHWFAV
;
A
#
# COMPACT_ATOMS: atom_id res chain seq x y z
N MET A 1 4.11 29.48 -53.54
CA MET A 1 3.49 29.53 -54.88
C MET A 1 4.43 28.81 -55.83
N GLN A 2 3.94 27.86 -56.63
CA GLN A 2 4.76 27.31 -57.72
C GLN A 2 4.70 28.29 -58.90
N ASP A 3 5.86 28.68 -59.41
CA ASP A 3 5.93 29.53 -60.60
C ASP A 3 5.38 28.78 -61.82
N THR A 4 4.57 29.49 -62.61
CA THR A 4 4.03 29.00 -63.88
C THR A 4 5.14 28.74 -64.90
N LEU A 5 4.86 27.91 -65.90
CA LEU A 5 5.80 27.66 -67.01
C LEU A 5 6.25 28.96 -67.68
N GLN A 6 5.32 29.92 -67.90
CA GLN A 6 5.65 31.20 -68.53
C GLN A 6 6.65 32.01 -67.68
N GLN A 7 6.46 32.07 -66.36
CA GLN A 7 7.40 32.78 -65.47
C GLN A 7 8.81 32.20 -65.52
N ARG A 8 8.94 30.87 -65.63
CA ARG A 8 10.23 30.18 -65.78
C ARG A 8 10.87 30.46 -67.14
N LEU A 9 10.07 30.45 -68.21
CA LEU A 9 10.51 30.82 -69.56
C LEU A 9 11.01 32.26 -69.60
N ASP A 10 10.23 33.21 -69.07
CA ASP A 10 10.59 34.63 -69.03
C ASP A 10 11.90 34.86 -68.25
N PHE A 11 12.06 34.18 -67.10
CA PHE A 11 13.26 34.29 -66.27
C PHE A 11 14.55 33.84 -66.98
N ILE A 12 14.48 32.77 -67.77
CA ILE A 12 15.63 32.23 -68.52
C ILE A 12 15.86 33.01 -69.84
N GLY A 13 14.96 33.93 -70.22
CA GLY A 13 15.02 34.64 -71.50
C GLY A 13 14.44 33.85 -72.68
N LEU A 14 13.55 32.89 -72.39
CA LEU A 14 12.84 32.04 -73.35
C LEU A 14 11.34 32.39 -73.45
N GLY A 15 10.92 33.56 -72.98
CA GLY A 15 9.51 33.95 -72.91
C GLY A 15 8.77 33.99 -74.25
N GLU A 16 9.43 34.45 -75.32
CA GLU A 16 8.87 34.53 -76.68
C GLU A 16 9.94 34.17 -77.72
N GLY A 17 9.54 33.76 -78.93
CA GLY A 17 10.44 33.58 -80.09
C GLY A 17 11.45 32.43 -79.99
N VAL A 18 11.21 31.43 -79.13
CA VAL A 18 12.13 30.29 -78.92
C VAL A 18 12.31 29.46 -80.19
N GLU A 19 11.20 29.12 -80.86
CA GLU A 19 11.24 28.35 -82.12
C GLU A 19 12.02 29.09 -83.21
N GLU A 20 11.83 30.41 -83.34
CA GLU A 20 12.54 31.26 -84.30
C GLU A 20 14.04 31.30 -84.02
N ARG A 21 14.44 31.45 -82.74
CA ARG A 21 15.85 31.44 -82.35
C ARG A 21 16.52 30.08 -82.52
N LEU A 22 15.77 28.98 -82.40
CA LEU A 22 16.28 27.62 -82.60
C LEU A 22 16.26 27.16 -84.05
N ALA A 23 15.41 27.74 -84.90
CA ALA A 23 15.25 27.34 -86.30
C ALA A 23 16.59 27.20 -87.08
N PRO A 24 17.61 28.09 -86.92
CA PRO A 24 18.89 27.96 -87.61
C PRO A 24 19.68 26.69 -87.24
N VAL A 25 19.45 26.12 -86.06
CA VAL A 25 20.20 24.97 -85.52
C VAL A 25 19.36 23.71 -85.35
N ALA A 26 18.03 23.81 -85.36
CA ALA A 26 17.10 22.72 -85.06
C ALA A 26 17.33 21.47 -85.91
N ASP A 27 17.50 21.65 -87.23
CA ASP A 27 17.74 20.55 -88.16
C ASP A 27 19.09 19.87 -87.93
N SER A 28 20.13 20.63 -87.62
CA SER A 28 21.46 20.09 -87.30
C SER A 28 21.41 19.36 -85.95
N ALA A 29 20.82 19.97 -84.93
CA ALA A 29 20.61 19.35 -83.63
C ALA A 29 19.83 18.03 -83.73
N ALA A 30 18.76 17.98 -84.53
CA ALA A 30 17.98 16.77 -84.75
C ALA A 30 18.80 15.66 -85.44
N ARG A 31 19.68 15.98 -86.39
CA ARG A 31 20.59 15.01 -87.04
C ARG A 31 21.61 14.42 -86.06
N HIS A 32 22.14 15.23 -85.15
CA HIS A 32 23.14 14.79 -84.17
C HIS A 32 22.52 14.11 -82.94
N LEU A 33 21.21 14.28 -82.70
CA LEU A 33 20.52 13.78 -81.51
C LEU A 33 20.58 12.26 -81.36
N ASP A 34 20.33 11.49 -82.43
CA ASP A 34 20.30 10.03 -82.33
C ASP A 34 21.68 9.46 -81.93
N LEU A 35 22.76 10.05 -82.45
CA LEU A 35 24.14 9.69 -82.06
C LEU A 35 24.44 10.10 -80.62
N ALA A 36 24.00 11.29 -80.20
CA ALA A 36 24.16 11.78 -78.83
C ALA A 36 23.45 10.87 -77.81
N LEU A 37 22.24 10.40 -78.12
CA LEU A 37 21.49 9.47 -77.27
C LEU A 37 22.18 8.10 -77.16
N GLN A 38 22.77 7.59 -78.25
CA GLN A 38 23.56 6.35 -78.23
C GLN A 38 24.84 6.48 -77.38
N ARG A 39 25.53 7.62 -77.48
CA ARG A 39 26.72 7.92 -76.68
C ARG A 39 26.38 8.08 -75.20
N PHE A 40 25.29 8.78 -74.89
CA PHE A 40 24.73 8.84 -73.54
C PHE A 40 24.50 7.43 -72.97
N ALA A 41 23.78 6.57 -73.70
CA ALA A 41 23.47 5.22 -73.24
C ALA A 41 24.76 4.39 -72.99
N SER A 42 25.76 4.56 -73.85
CA SER A 42 27.07 3.91 -73.72
C SER A 42 27.84 4.44 -72.50
N GLN A 43 27.85 5.75 -72.29
CA GLN A 43 28.57 6.41 -71.20
C GLN A 43 27.97 6.04 -69.84
N VAL A 44 26.64 6.02 -69.70
CA VAL A 44 25.99 5.62 -68.45
C VAL A 44 26.25 4.15 -68.11
N ALA A 45 26.39 3.28 -69.12
CA ALA A 45 26.75 1.88 -68.91
C ALA A 45 28.16 1.71 -68.29
N THR A 46 29.06 2.70 -68.44
CA THR A 46 30.41 2.66 -67.84
C THR A 46 30.44 2.96 -66.34
N ALA A 47 29.37 3.52 -65.77
CA ALA A 47 29.28 3.86 -64.36
C ALA A 47 28.32 2.88 -63.65
N PRO A 48 28.80 1.87 -62.89
CA PRO A 48 27.93 0.83 -62.30
C PRO A 48 26.79 1.38 -61.44
N SER A 49 27.05 2.49 -60.74
CA SER A 49 26.08 3.19 -59.89
C SER A 49 24.98 3.92 -60.66
N ALA A 50 25.19 4.22 -61.95
CA ALA A 50 24.20 4.78 -62.87
C ALA A 50 23.56 3.70 -63.76
N ALA A 51 24.38 2.73 -64.21
CA ALA A 51 23.97 1.60 -65.03
C ALA A 51 22.86 0.76 -64.39
N ARG A 52 22.82 0.64 -63.06
CA ARG A 52 21.74 -0.05 -62.33
C ARG A 52 20.33 0.47 -62.65
N PHE A 53 20.21 1.75 -63.01
CA PHE A 53 18.94 2.38 -63.37
C PHE A 53 18.59 2.22 -64.87
N LEU A 54 19.54 1.69 -65.67
CA LEU A 54 19.31 1.30 -67.06
C LEU A 54 18.80 -0.15 -67.22
N TYR A 55 18.86 -0.97 -66.17
CA TYR A 55 18.29 -2.33 -66.20
C TYR A 55 16.75 -2.23 -66.24
N GLY A 56 16.17 -2.71 -67.35
CA GLY A 56 14.75 -2.46 -67.72
C GLY A 56 14.57 -1.65 -69.00
N ARG A 57 15.66 -1.34 -69.73
CA ARG A 57 15.71 -0.57 -70.99
C ARG A 57 14.63 -0.94 -72.02
N GLU A 58 14.29 -2.23 -72.13
CA GLU A 58 13.26 -2.78 -73.02
C GLU A 58 11.85 -2.21 -72.77
N ARG A 59 11.58 -1.67 -71.56
CA ARG A 59 10.30 -1.06 -71.18
C ARG A 59 10.27 0.47 -71.39
N ILE A 60 11.42 1.10 -71.63
CA ILE A 60 11.57 2.56 -71.81
C ILE A 60 11.55 2.94 -73.30
N GLU A 61 12.09 2.09 -74.17
CA GLU A 61 12.18 2.34 -75.62
C GLU A 61 10.87 2.02 -76.38
N GLY A 62 9.96 1.23 -75.79
CA GLY A 62 8.69 0.84 -76.39
C GLY A 62 7.54 1.84 -76.22
N ASP A 63 7.75 2.94 -75.49
CA ASP A 63 6.70 3.91 -75.17
C ASP A 63 6.75 5.12 -76.11
N SER A 64 5.60 5.55 -76.64
CA SER A 64 5.46 6.63 -77.63
C SER A 64 5.89 8.03 -77.14
N GLY A 65 6.33 8.15 -75.88
CA GLY A 65 6.86 9.35 -75.24
C GLY A 65 8.30 9.23 -74.71
N GLY A 66 9.11 8.33 -75.27
CA GLY A 66 10.50 8.10 -74.83
C GLY A 66 11.44 9.32 -74.97
N PRO A 67 12.69 9.21 -74.46
CA PRO A 67 13.66 10.32 -74.42
C PRO A 67 13.85 11.04 -75.76
N ALA A 68 13.86 10.29 -76.88
CA ALA A 68 14.01 10.88 -78.21
C ALA A 68 12.88 11.84 -78.59
N THR A 69 11.63 11.55 -78.23
CA THR A 69 10.48 12.44 -78.52
C THR A 69 10.58 13.73 -77.73
N HIS A 70 10.94 13.63 -76.44
CA HIS A 70 11.13 14.79 -75.55
C HIS A 70 12.26 15.69 -76.04
N TRP A 71 13.41 15.11 -76.38
CA TRP A 71 14.54 15.85 -76.94
C TRP A 71 14.24 16.49 -78.29
N ARG A 72 13.43 15.85 -79.15
CA ARG A 72 12.97 16.46 -80.40
C ARG A 72 12.10 17.68 -80.17
N ALA A 73 11.22 17.66 -79.16
CA ALA A 73 10.45 18.84 -78.77
C ALA A 73 11.39 19.97 -78.29
N LEU A 74 12.36 19.64 -77.44
CA LEU A 74 13.36 20.57 -76.92
C LEU A 74 14.16 21.26 -78.04
N VAL A 75 14.78 20.50 -78.95
CA VAL A 75 15.62 21.07 -80.02
C VAL A 75 14.81 21.85 -81.07
N SER A 76 13.51 21.58 -81.18
CA SER A 76 12.59 22.33 -82.05
C SER A 76 12.04 23.61 -81.41
N GLY A 77 12.27 23.82 -80.10
CA GLY A 77 11.75 24.97 -79.36
C GLY A 77 10.29 24.85 -78.91
N ARG A 78 9.66 23.68 -79.06
CA ARG A 78 8.29 23.40 -78.59
C ARG A 78 8.27 23.20 -77.07
N LEU A 79 8.50 24.27 -76.32
CA LEU A 79 8.55 24.31 -74.86
C LEU A 79 7.15 24.61 -74.27
N ASP A 80 6.16 23.84 -74.67
CA ASP A 80 4.77 24.03 -74.26
C ASP A 80 4.41 23.33 -72.94
N ARG A 81 3.13 23.37 -72.56
CA ARG A 81 2.65 22.67 -71.34
C ARG A 81 2.94 21.17 -71.38
N SER A 82 2.80 20.53 -72.55
CA SER A 82 3.00 19.08 -72.68
C SER A 82 4.47 18.70 -72.45
N PHE A 83 5.40 19.53 -72.93
CA PHE A 83 6.84 19.42 -72.65
C PHE A 83 7.10 19.53 -71.15
N ALA A 84 6.54 20.55 -70.49
CA ALA A 84 6.76 20.77 -69.07
C ALA A 84 6.20 19.64 -68.20
N GLU A 85 5.01 19.14 -68.51
CA GLU A 85 4.43 17.98 -67.81
C GLU A 85 5.27 16.71 -68.02
N ALA A 86 5.86 16.52 -69.22
CA ALA A 86 6.74 15.38 -69.50
C ALA A 86 8.04 15.46 -68.68
N ALA A 87 8.65 16.64 -68.58
CA ALA A 87 9.84 16.87 -67.74
C ALA A 87 9.53 16.59 -66.26
N VAL A 88 8.43 17.15 -65.73
CA VAL A 88 7.98 16.91 -64.34
C VAL A 88 7.73 15.42 -64.08
N ARG A 89 7.03 14.71 -64.98
CA ARG A 89 6.80 13.26 -64.86
C ARG A 89 8.10 12.46 -64.86
N THR A 90 9.08 12.88 -65.65
CA THR A 90 10.42 12.26 -65.67
C THR A 90 11.12 12.44 -64.31
N GLY A 91 11.05 13.63 -63.73
CA GLY A 91 11.56 13.92 -62.39
C GLY A 91 10.93 13.08 -61.31
N GLN A 92 9.60 13.00 -61.29
CA GLN A 92 8.86 12.15 -60.37
C GLN A 92 9.23 10.67 -60.51
N ARG A 93 9.44 10.19 -61.74
CA ARG A 93 9.91 8.82 -61.99
C ARG A 93 11.31 8.61 -61.42
N HIS A 94 12.24 9.51 -61.69
CA HIS A 94 13.61 9.46 -61.16
C HIS A 94 13.64 9.43 -59.62
N ALA A 95 12.80 10.23 -58.96
CA ALA A 95 12.66 10.21 -57.51
C ALA A 95 12.16 8.85 -56.99
N ARG A 96 11.14 8.28 -57.64
CA ARG A 96 10.59 6.96 -57.26
C ARG A 96 11.59 5.82 -57.38
N ILE A 97 12.41 5.82 -58.43
CA ILE A 97 13.42 4.77 -58.65
C ILE A 97 14.75 5.06 -57.96
N GLY A 98 14.91 6.22 -57.31
CA GLY A 98 16.12 6.59 -56.58
C GLY A 98 17.31 6.99 -57.46
N VAL A 99 17.07 7.53 -58.67
CA VAL A 99 18.15 8.09 -59.50
C VAL A 99 18.68 9.34 -58.83
N ASP A 100 19.95 9.30 -58.43
CA ASP A 100 20.66 10.46 -57.91
C ASP A 100 20.66 11.60 -58.95
N PRO A 101 20.24 12.83 -58.57
CA PRO A 101 20.20 14.00 -59.45
C PRO A 101 21.46 14.20 -60.29
N ARG A 102 22.64 13.88 -59.75
CA ARG A 102 23.92 14.04 -60.46
C ARG A 102 24.00 13.24 -61.76
N TRP A 103 23.35 12.07 -61.81
CA TRP A 103 23.35 11.23 -63.00
C TRP A 103 22.46 11.81 -64.10
N HIS A 104 21.38 12.48 -63.72
CA HIS A 104 20.53 13.19 -64.66
C HIS A 104 21.19 14.46 -65.21
N VAL A 105 21.85 15.27 -64.36
CA VAL A 105 22.69 16.39 -64.84
C VAL A 105 23.75 15.89 -65.82
N GLY A 106 24.46 14.81 -65.43
CA GLY A 106 25.50 14.21 -66.26
C GLY A 106 24.98 13.72 -67.62
N SER A 107 23.79 13.11 -67.67
CA SER A 107 23.18 12.68 -68.93
C SER A 107 22.88 13.83 -69.88
N GLN A 108 22.34 14.93 -69.34
CA GLN A 108 22.00 16.13 -70.10
C GLN A 108 23.28 16.78 -70.63
N ALA A 109 24.34 16.83 -69.81
CA ALA A 109 25.64 17.34 -70.22
C ALA A 109 26.27 16.54 -71.38
N ILE A 110 26.19 15.20 -71.36
CA ILE A 110 26.71 14.35 -72.45
C ILE A 110 25.99 14.66 -73.76
N ILE A 111 24.65 14.70 -73.74
CA ILE A 111 23.84 14.95 -74.93
C ILE A 111 24.15 16.34 -75.49
N VAL A 112 24.15 17.37 -74.63
CA VAL A 112 24.48 18.75 -75.04
C VAL A 112 25.89 18.85 -75.63
N GLN A 113 26.89 18.22 -75.02
CA GLN A 113 28.25 18.23 -75.53
C GLN A 113 28.34 17.64 -76.94
N ASP A 114 27.65 16.53 -77.19
CA ASP A 114 27.62 15.90 -78.50
C ASP A 114 26.88 16.74 -79.54
N LEU A 115 25.73 17.34 -79.18
CA LEU A 115 25.02 18.27 -80.05
C LEU A 115 25.90 19.46 -80.43
N VAL A 116 26.53 20.12 -79.44
CA VAL A 116 27.40 21.28 -79.69
C VAL A 116 28.61 20.90 -80.55
N ARG A 117 29.23 19.75 -80.30
CA ARG A 117 30.37 19.23 -81.11
C ARG A 117 29.97 18.86 -82.53
N GLY A 118 28.72 18.51 -82.78
CA GLY A 118 28.19 18.26 -84.13
C GLY A 118 27.80 19.53 -84.87
N MET A 119 27.04 20.41 -84.20
CA MET A 119 26.48 21.62 -84.80
C MET A 119 27.53 22.67 -85.16
N ILE A 120 28.53 22.92 -84.28
CA ILE A 120 29.51 23.99 -84.53
C ILE A 120 30.32 23.71 -85.80
N PRO A 121 30.97 22.54 -85.99
CA PRO A 121 31.71 22.26 -87.22
C PRO A 121 30.83 22.25 -88.47
N GLU A 122 29.60 21.75 -88.37
CA GLU A 122 28.65 21.75 -89.49
C GLU A 122 28.24 23.16 -89.89
N GLY A 123 27.98 24.03 -88.92
CA GLY A 123 27.69 25.44 -89.12
C GLY A 123 28.85 26.16 -89.79
N VAL A 124 30.07 26.01 -89.25
CA VAL A 124 31.29 26.59 -89.84
C VAL A 124 31.53 26.10 -91.26
N ALA A 125 31.41 24.78 -91.50
CA ALA A 125 31.57 24.21 -92.84
C ALA A 125 30.53 24.77 -93.82
N THR A 126 29.30 25.02 -93.37
CA THR A 126 28.24 25.63 -94.18
C THR A 126 28.55 27.09 -94.51
N MET A 127 29.07 27.86 -93.56
CA MET A 127 29.48 29.27 -93.76
C MET A 127 30.67 29.40 -94.71
N MET A 128 31.58 28.42 -94.70
CA MET A 128 32.79 28.43 -95.53
C MET A 128 32.58 27.88 -96.95
N LYS A 129 31.38 27.41 -97.30
CA LYS A 129 31.09 26.93 -98.67
C LYS A 129 31.14 28.12 -99.65
N PRO A 130 31.98 28.05 -100.71
CA PRO A 130 32.07 29.13 -101.68
C PRO A 130 30.74 29.30 -102.41
N ARG A 131 30.23 30.54 -102.46
CA ARG A 131 28.99 30.84 -103.17
C ARG A 131 29.27 30.93 -104.67
N ARG A 132 28.45 30.28 -105.48
CA ARG A 132 28.44 30.46 -106.93
C ARG A 132 27.65 31.74 -107.24
N GLY A 133 28.32 32.73 -107.82
CA GLY A 133 27.64 33.91 -108.37
C GLY A 133 26.77 33.54 -109.59
N PRO A 134 25.93 34.47 -110.09
CA PRO A 134 25.08 34.25 -111.26
C PRO A 134 25.86 33.87 -112.54
N LEU A 135 27.17 34.11 -112.57
CA LEU A 135 28.10 33.77 -113.65
C LEU A 135 28.90 32.48 -113.40
N GLY A 136 28.58 31.69 -112.37
CA GLY A 136 29.20 30.38 -112.11
C GLY A 136 30.64 30.41 -111.54
N LEU A 137 31.22 31.59 -111.31
CA LEU A 137 32.53 31.75 -110.68
C LEU A 137 32.46 31.53 -109.15
N LEU A 138 33.49 30.88 -108.60
CA LEU A 138 33.67 30.68 -107.15
C LEU A 138 34.07 32.01 -106.51
N GLY A 139 33.17 32.61 -105.73
CA GLY A 139 33.45 33.81 -104.94
C GLY A 139 33.85 33.48 -103.50
N ALA A 140 34.64 34.37 -102.88
CA ALA A 140 34.87 34.32 -101.44
C ALA A 140 33.54 34.47 -100.68
N PRO A 141 33.39 33.87 -99.47
CA PRO A 141 32.21 34.09 -98.63
C PRO A 141 32.00 35.59 -98.36
N ASP A 142 30.76 36.05 -98.44
CA ASP A 142 30.39 37.42 -98.05
C ASP A 142 30.55 37.57 -96.53
N ALA A 143 31.38 38.53 -96.11
CA ALA A 143 31.69 38.76 -94.70
C ALA A 143 30.45 39.08 -93.86
N SER A 144 29.48 39.83 -94.41
CA SER A 144 28.23 40.15 -93.70
C SER A 144 27.37 38.89 -93.52
N ALA A 145 27.22 38.08 -94.57
CA ALA A 145 26.46 36.84 -94.51
C ALA A 145 27.10 35.79 -93.58
N VAL A 146 28.43 35.77 -93.48
CA VAL A 146 29.15 34.92 -92.52
C VAL A 146 28.91 35.40 -91.08
N GLN A 147 28.91 36.71 -90.84
CA GLN A 147 28.61 37.29 -89.53
C GLN A 147 27.17 36.98 -89.09
N ASP A 148 26.17 37.23 -89.94
CA ASP A 148 24.76 36.94 -89.64
C ASP A 148 24.53 35.45 -89.35
N ALA A 149 25.16 34.56 -90.12
CA ALA A 149 25.09 33.12 -89.88
C ALA A 149 25.79 32.70 -88.58
N THR A 150 26.91 33.37 -88.23
CA THR A 150 27.62 33.13 -86.97
C THR A 150 26.77 33.55 -85.78
N ASP A 151 26.14 34.72 -85.85
CA ASP A 151 25.25 35.23 -84.81
C ASP A 151 24.00 34.34 -84.67
N ALA A 152 23.42 33.87 -85.78
CA ALA A 152 22.31 32.93 -85.77
C ALA A 152 22.69 31.58 -85.12
N LEU A 153 23.88 31.04 -85.43
CA LEU A 153 24.40 29.83 -84.80
C LEU A 153 24.64 30.03 -83.30
N ALA A 154 25.26 31.14 -82.91
CA ALA A 154 25.54 31.46 -81.51
C ALA A 154 24.24 31.61 -80.70
N ASN A 155 23.27 32.36 -81.22
CA ASN A 155 21.96 32.55 -80.58
C ASN A 155 21.17 31.24 -80.50
N GLY A 156 21.22 30.39 -81.54
CA GLY A 156 20.59 29.08 -81.53
C GLY A 156 21.20 28.15 -80.48
N VAL A 157 22.53 28.09 -80.38
CA VAL A 157 23.23 27.29 -79.36
C VAL A 157 22.93 27.82 -77.95
N ALA A 158 22.95 29.14 -77.74
CA ALA A 158 22.61 29.74 -76.45
C ALA A 158 21.15 29.43 -76.05
N THR A 159 20.21 29.52 -77.00
CA THR A 159 18.79 29.19 -76.78
C THR A 159 18.61 27.70 -76.45
N LEU A 160 19.36 26.82 -77.12
CA LEU A 160 19.35 25.38 -76.83
C LEU A 160 19.83 25.09 -75.40
N LEU A 161 20.93 25.72 -74.98
CA LEU A 161 21.45 25.59 -73.61
C LEU A 161 20.42 26.08 -72.58
N GLY A 162 19.76 27.21 -72.84
CA GLY A 162 18.66 27.70 -72.01
C GLY A 162 17.51 26.70 -71.91
N ALA A 163 17.12 26.08 -73.03
CA ALA A 163 16.04 25.08 -73.06
C ALA A 163 16.40 23.81 -72.26
N VAL A 164 17.67 23.38 -72.27
CA VAL A 164 18.14 22.26 -71.45
C VAL A 164 18.16 22.62 -69.96
N LEU A 165 18.55 23.85 -69.61
CA LEU A 165 18.50 24.30 -68.21
C LEU A 165 17.06 24.37 -67.69
N LEU A 166 16.11 24.79 -68.54
CA LEU A 166 14.68 24.72 -68.22
C LEU A 166 14.20 23.26 -68.03
N ASP A 167 14.61 22.34 -68.90
CA ASP A 167 14.28 20.92 -68.77
C ASP A 167 14.75 20.33 -67.43
N LEU A 168 15.98 20.66 -67.04
CA LEU A 168 16.54 20.29 -65.75
C LEU A 168 15.73 20.87 -64.58
N ASP A 169 15.42 22.16 -64.63
CA ASP A 169 14.63 22.85 -63.61
C ASP A 169 13.23 22.24 -63.41
N LEU A 170 12.52 21.97 -64.50
CA LEU A 170 11.20 21.31 -64.48
C LEU A 170 11.29 19.87 -63.97
N THR A 171 12.31 19.13 -64.40
CA THR A 171 12.57 17.77 -63.92
C THR A 171 12.87 17.77 -62.42
N TYR A 172 13.71 18.67 -61.93
CA TYR A 172 14.03 18.73 -60.50
C TYR A 172 12.89 19.24 -59.64
N SER A 173 12.06 20.15 -60.15
CA SER A 173 10.82 20.54 -59.48
C SER A 173 9.93 19.31 -59.24
N GLY A 174 9.75 18.45 -60.23
CA GLY A 174 9.02 17.18 -60.08
C GLY A 174 9.71 16.17 -59.15
N TYR A 175 11.05 16.11 -59.19
CA TYR A 175 11.85 15.21 -58.35
C TYR A 175 11.73 15.56 -56.86
N PHE A 176 11.97 16.83 -56.50
CA PHE A 176 11.96 17.28 -55.11
C PHE A 176 10.55 17.31 -54.54
N GLU A 177 9.55 17.67 -55.35
CA GLU A 177 8.15 17.56 -54.93
C GLU A 177 7.79 16.12 -54.55
N ARG A 178 8.22 15.15 -55.37
CA ARG A 178 7.96 13.75 -55.07
C ARG A 178 8.68 13.29 -53.81
N GLN A 179 9.95 13.67 -53.60
CA GLN A 179 10.67 13.35 -52.37
C GLN A 179 10.00 13.96 -51.13
N ARG A 180 9.51 15.20 -51.23
CA ARG A 180 8.79 15.87 -50.15
C ARG A 180 7.52 15.11 -49.79
N LEU A 181 6.67 14.79 -50.77
CA LEU A 181 5.44 14.03 -50.56
C LEU A 181 5.71 12.64 -49.96
N ASP A 182 6.75 11.94 -50.44
CA ASP A 182 7.15 10.64 -49.89
C ASP A 182 7.69 10.77 -48.46
N ALA A 183 8.33 11.89 -48.09
CA ALA A 183 8.78 12.16 -46.73
C ALA A 183 7.62 12.50 -45.79
N GLU A 184 6.69 13.36 -46.21
CA GLU A 184 5.45 13.68 -45.49
C GLU A 184 4.64 12.42 -45.21
N THR A 185 4.42 11.59 -46.23
CA THR A 185 3.70 10.31 -46.07
C THR A 185 4.37 9.37 -45.05
N ARG A 186 5.70 9.37 -44.98
CA ARG A 186 6.44 8.57 -43.99
C ARG A 186 6.28 9.12 -42.58
N LEU A 187 6.34 10.45 -42.42
CA LEU A 187 6.12 11.10 -41.13
C LEU A 187 4.70 10.87 -40.63
N ASP A 188 3.69 11.04 -41.49
CA ASP A 188 2.29 10.78 -41.15
C ASP A 188 2.08 9.32 -40.73
N ALA A 189 2.69 8.38 -41.45
CA ALA A 189 2.64 6.96 -41.11
C ALA A 189 3.35 6.65 -39.78
N GLN A 190 4.46 7.31 -39.47
CA GLN A 190 5.15 7.18 -38.18
C GLN A 190 4.31 7.76 -37.04
N GLU A 191 3.73 8.95 -37.21
CA GLU A 191 2.86 9.57 -36.21
C GLU A 191 1.63 8.70 -35.92
N ALA A 192 0.98 8.17 -36.96
CA ALA A 192 -0.17 7.28 -36.80
C ALA A 192 0.18 6.02 -35.99
N ARG A 193 1.33 5.40 -36.27
CA ARG A 193 1.82 4.22 -35.53
C ARG A 193 2.15 4.53 -34.08
N LEU A 194 2.76 5.70 -33.83
CA LEU A 194 3.07 6.16 -32.48
C LEU A 194 1.79 6.41 -31.68
N ARG A 195 0.83 7.14 -32.25
CA ARG A 195 -0.48 7.39 -31.62
C ARG A 195 -1.19 6.07 -31.27
N GLN A 196 -1.25 5.13 -32.22
CA GLN A 196 -1.86 3.82 -31.99
C GLN A 196 -1.17 3.05 -30.83
N SER A 197 0.16 3.11 -30.74
CA SER A 197 0.90 2.44 -29.67
C SER A 197 0.73 3.12 -28.31
N ILE A 198 0.64 4.46 -28.27
CA ILE A 198 0.35 5.22 -27.04
C ILE A 198 -1.06 4.91 -26.55
N GLU A 199 -2.06 4.94 -27.43
CA GLU A 199 -3.45 4.63 -27.08
C GLU A 199 -3.59 3.19 -26.56
N ALA A 200 -2.89 2.24 -27.18
CA ALA A 200 -2.88 0.86 -26.71
C ALA A 200 -2.24 0.73 -25.31
N ALA A 201 -1.08 1.38 -25.09
CA ALA A 201 -0.46 1.43 -23.78
C ALA A 201 -1.37 2.08 -22.71
N GLY A 202 -2.09 3.15 -23.08
CA GLY A 202 -3.06 3.81 -22.21
C GLY A 202 -4.19 2.89 -21.77
N ARG A 203 -4.83 2.19 -22.71
CA ARG A 203 -5.91 1.23 -22.39
C ARG A 203 -5.45 0.10 -21.47
N MET A 204 -4.24 -0.43 -21.69
CA MET A 204 -3.67 -1.47 -20.83
C MET A 204 -3.48 -1.00 -19.38
N LEU A 205 -3.01 0.23 -19.20
CA LEU A 205 -2.83 0.82 -17.87
C LEU A 205 -4.17 1.11 -17.19
N GLU A 206 -5.16 1.60 -17.94
CA GLU A 206 -6.51 1.84 -17.43
C GLU A 206 -7.20 0.54 -17.01
N ALA A 207 -7.12 -0.51 -17.84
CA ALA A 207 -7.60 -1.83 -17.47
C ALA A 207 -6.92 -2.36 -16.20
N ALA A 208 -5.60 -2.21 -16.09
CA ALA A 208 -4.86 -2.63 -14.91
C ALA A 208 -5.26 -1.84 -13.65
N ALA A 209 -5.51 -0.54 -13.77
CA ALA A 209 -6.00 0.29 -12.67
C ALA A 209 -7.40 -0.14 -12.19
N GLU A 210 -8.23 -0.69 -13.09
CA GLU A 210 -9.51 -1.31 -12.74
C GLU A 210 -9.39 -2.76 -12.25
N GLY A 211 -8.17 -3.29 -12.11
CA GLY A 211 -7.93 -4.69 -11.74
C GLY A 211 -8.25 -5.71 -12.83
N ARG A 212 -8.42 -5.26 -14.09
CA ARG A 212 -8.63 -6.11 -15.26
C ARG A 212 -7.30 -6.29 -16.00
N ARG A 213 -7.10 -7.45 -16.64
CA ARG A 213 -6.04 -7.62 -17.64
C ARG A 213 -6.63 -7.42 -19.03
N GLU A 214 -6.04 -6.49 -19.77
CA GLU A 214 -6.34 -6.36 -21.19
C GLU A 214 -5.32 -7.19 -21.97
N GLU A 215 -5.77 -8.29 -22.57
CA GLU A 215 -4.95 -9.10 -23.48
C GLU A 215 -4.86 -8.49 -24.88
N ALA A 216 -5.23 -7.21 -25.06
CA ALA A 216 -5.36 -6.58 -26.37
C ALA A 216 -4.05 -6.73 -27.14
N GLY A 217 -4.05 -7.71 -28.05
CA GLY A 217 -2.95 -8.02 -28.94
C GLY A 217 -2.54 -6.72 -29.60
N LEU A 218 -1.37 -6.24 -29.22
CA LEU A 218 -0.79 -5.00 -29.71
C LEU A 218 -0.57 -5.16 -31.21
N ALA A 219 -1.60 -4.82 -31.98
CA ALA A 219 -1.59 -4.95 -33.42
C ALA A 219 -0.52 -4.01 -33.97
N GLY A 220 0.62 -4.60 -34.34
CA GLY A 220 1.68 -3.96 -35.10
C GLY A 220 3.06 -4.45 -34.66
N ASP A 221 3.71 -5.30 -35.45
CA ASP A 221 5.08 -5.79 -35.20
C ASP A 221 6.14 -4.68 -35.43
N ASP A 222 5.98 -3.52 -34.80
CA ASP A 222 6.95 -2.44 -34.91
C ASP A 222 8.03 -2.58 -33.82
N ALA A 223 9.20 -3.09 -34.23
CA ALA A 223 10.32 -3.35 -33.34
C ALA A 223 10.82 -2.08 -32.61
N GLU A 224 10.66 -0.89 -33.22
CA GLU A 224 11.07 0.37 -32.59
C GLU A 224 10.15 0.76 -31.42
N LEU A 225 8.88 0.37 -31.47
CA LEU A 225 7.88 0.66 -30.43
C LEU A 225 7.69 -0.48 -29.42
N ALA A 226 8.37 -1.62 -29.62
CA ALA A 226 8.36 -2.75 -28.70
C ALA A 226 8.78 -2.39 -27.25
N PRO A 227 9.79 -1.54 -27.00
CA PRO A 227 10.16 -1.16 -25.63
C PRO A 227 9.06 -0.38 -24.89
N LEU A 228 8.33 0.50 -25.58
CA LEU A 228 7.22 1.26 -24.99
C LEU A 228 6.11 0.31 -24.51
N ARG A 229 5.78 -0.66 -25.36
CA ARG A 229 4.77 -1.68 -25.08
C ARG A 229 5.16 -2.59 -23.92
N ALA A 230 6.37 -3.12 -23.95
CA ALA A 230 6.91 -3.94 -22.86
C ALA A 230 6.98 -3.16 -21.54
N GLY A 231 7.23 -1.85 -21.60
CA GLY A 231 7.16 -0.95 -20.44
C GLY A 231 5.75 -0.83 -19.88
N ALA A 232 4.76 -0.62 -20.75
CA ALA A 232 3.34 -0.53 -20.37
C ALA A 232 2.82 -1.85 -19.78
N GLU A 233 3.14 -3.00 -20.38
CA GLU A 233 2.84 -4.33 -19.86
C GLU A 233 3.39 -4.54 -18.44
N LYS A 234 4.68 -4.26 -18.25
CA LYS A 234 5.33 -4.39 -16.92
C LYS A 234 4.69 -3.48 -15.88
N LEU A 235 4.31 -2.26 -16.27
CA LEU A 235 3.66 -1.33 -15.36
C LEU A 235 2.24 -1.79 -15.02
N ALA A 236 1.47 -2.23 -16.02
CA ALA A 236 0.13 -2.79 -15.84
C ALA A 236 0.14 -3.99 -14.89
N ASP A 237 1.05 -4.95 -15.07
CA ASP A 237 1.19 -6.10 -14.16
C ASP A 237 1.52 -5.67 -12.73
N ARG A 238 2.35 -4.63 -12.56
CA ARG A 238 2.72 -4.11 -11.24
C ARG A 238 1.57 -3.40 -10.54
N VAL A 239 0.77 -2.62 -11.28
CA VAL A 239 -0.46 -2.01 -10.78
C VAL A 239 -1.48 -3.08 -10.37
N ALA A 240 -1.70 -4.09 -11.21
CA ALA A 240 -2.60 -5.20 -10.90
C ALA A 240 -2.18 -5.96 -9.63
N THR A 241 -0.87 -6.17 -9.46
CA THR A 241 -0.31 -6.83 -8.26
C THR A 241 -0.53 -5.97 -7.01
N LEU A 242 -0.29 -4.65 -7.09
CA LEU A 242 -0.52 -3.73 -5.98
C LEU A 242 -2.00 -3.68 -5.55
N ILE A 243 -2.93 -3.75 -6.51
CA ILE A 243 -4.37 -3.81 -6.21
C ILE A 243 -4.73 -5.10 -5.46
N ASP A 244 -4.20 -6.25 -5.89
CA ASP A 244 -4.45 -7.53 -5.21
C ASP A 244 -3.83 -7.58 -3.80
N ASP A 245 -2.58 -7.10 -3.67
CA ASP A 245 -1.89 -6.96 -2.38
C ASP A 245 -2.67 -6.06 -1.43
N LEU A 246 -3.17 -4.91 -1.92
CA LEU A 246 -3.99 -3.99 -1.14
C LEU A 246 -5.32 -4.62 -0.74
N GLY A 247 -5.97 -5.37 -1.64
CA GLY A 247 -7.17 -6.14 -1.35
C GLY A 247 -6.94 -7.19 -0.26
N THR A 248 -5.80 -7.89 -0.30
CA THR A 248 -5.40 -8.88 0.71
C THR A 248 -5.08 -8.22 2.06
N ALA A 249 -4.33 -7.12 2.06
CA ALA A 249 -4.04 -6.35 3.26
C ALA A 249 -5.30 -5.78 3.92
N SER A 250 -6.26 -5.29 3.12
CA SER A 250 -7.54 -4.79 3.63
C SER A 250 -8.35 -5.89 4.33
N ARG A 251 -8.47 -7.08 3.71
CA ARG A 251 -9.12 -8.24 4.33
C ARG A 251 -8.43 -8.70 5.62
N ALA A 252 -7.09 -8.70 5.63
CA ALA A 252 -6.32 -9.06 6.82
C ALA A 252 -6.52 -8.05 7.96
N ALA A 253 -6.55 -6.75 7.63
CA ALA A 253 -6.83 -5.69 8.61
C ALA A 253 -8.26 -5.80 9.18
N GLU A 254 -9.27 -6.12 8.35
CA GLU A 254 -10.64 -6.38 8.81
C GLU A 254 -10.71 -7.59 9.74
N SER A 255 -10.05 -8.70 9.38
CA SER A 255 -10.00 -9.88 10.25
C SER A 255 -9.36 -9.55 11.59
N LEU A 256 -8.21 -8.86 11.59
CA LEU A 256 -7.52 -8.46 12.81
C LEU A 256 -8.37 -7.51 13.66
N ALA A 257 -9.05 -6.54 13.04
CA ALA A 257 -9.94 -5.63 13.76
C ALA A 257 -11.10 -6.40 14.43
N ASN A 258 -11.70 -7.37 13.73
CA ASN A 258 -12.75 -8.22 14.28
C ASN A 258 -12.24 -9.10 15.43
N ASP A 259 -11.05 -9.71 15.29
CA ASP A 259 -10.43 -10.54 16.32
C ASP A 259 -10.07 -9.73 17.57
N VAL A 260 -9.55 -8.51 17.40
CA VAL A 260 -9.26 -7.61 18.51
C VAL A 260 -10.55 -7.15 19.19
N LEU A 261 -11.62 -6.85 18.44
CA LEU A 261 -12.93 -6.52 19.01
C LEU A 261 -13.52 -7.70 19.80
N ALA A 262 -13.41 -8.92 19.28
CA ALA A 262 -13.86 -10.12 19.96
C ALA A 262 -13.05 -10.38 21.24
N SER A 263 -11.71 -10.30 21.15
CA SER A 263 -10.80 -10.46 22.28
C SER A 263 -11.02 -9.38 23.35
N GLY A 264 -11.23 -8.13 22.93
CA GLY A 264 -11.56 -7.02 23.82
C GLY A 264 -12.88 -7.27 24.57
N LYS A 265 -13.94 -7.71 23.88
CA LYS A 265 -15.21 -8.07 24.53
C LYS A 265 -15.04 -9.22 25.54
N ALA A 266 -14.26 -10.25 25.20
CA ALA A 266 -13.98 -11.36 26.10
C ALA A 266 -13.24 -10.89 27.36
N LEU A 267 -12.21 -10.04 27.20
CA LEU A 267 -11.45 -9.48 28.32
C LEU A 267 -12.33 -8.61 29.24
N VAL A 268 -13.25 -7.82 28.67
CA VAL A 268 -14.24 -7.04 29.45
C VAL A 268 -15.11 -7.96 30.29
N ALA A 269 -15.65 -9.02 29.69
CA ALA A 269 -16.54 -9.96 30.38
C ALA A 269 -15.80 -10.72 31.49
N GLU A 270 -14.57 -11.17 31.23
CA GLU A 270 -13.74 -11.85 32.23
C GLU A 270 -13.40 -10.93 33.41
N ASN A 271 -13.00 -9.69 33.14
CA ASN A 271 -12.67 -8.73 34.20
C ASN A 271 -13.89 -8.38 35.06
N ALA A 272 -15.07 -8.23 34.45
CA ALA A 272 -16.33 -8.04 35.17
C ALA A 272 -16.69 -9.23 36.07
N ALA A 273 -16.49 -10.47 35.59
CA ALA A 273 -16.74 -11.68 36.37
C ALA A 273 -15.75 -11.82 37.54
N GLN A 274 -14.46 -11.55 37.31
CA GLN A 274 -13.44 -11.52 38.36
C GLN A 274 -13.77 -10.49 39.44
N ARG A 275 -14.27 -9.31 39.06
CA ARG A 275 -14.69 -8.27 40.00
C ARG A 275 -15.88 -8.70 40.86
N ASP A 276 -16.91 -9.30 40.26
CA ASP A 276 -18.07 -9.82 41.02
C ASP A 276 -17.64 -10.90 42.02
N LEU A 277 -16.77 -11.81 41.61
CA LEU A 277 -16.23 -12.86 42.48
C LEU A 277 -15.40 -12.28 43.63
N ALA A 278 -14.52 -11.32 43.34
CA ALA A 278 -13.72 -10.63 44.36
C ALA A 278 -14.59 -9.86 45.36
N GLN A 279 -15.64 -9.19 44.91
CA GLN A 279 -16.59 -8.49 45.78
C GLN A 279 -17.36 -9.45 46.68
N ARG A 280 -17.84 -10.59 46.15
CA ARG A 280 -18.50 -11.63 46.96
C ARG A 280 -17.56 -12.22 48.01
N LEU A 281 -16.30 -12.45 47.66
CA LEU A 281 -15.29 -12.96 48.59
C LEU A 281 -15.01 -11.95 49.71
N ALA A 282 -14.84 -10.67 49.38
CA ALA A 282 -14.63 -9.60 50.35
C ALA A 282 -15.83 -9.46 51.31
N GLU A 283 -17.06 -9.51 50.79
CA GLU A 283 -18.29 -9.46 51.60
C GLU A 283 -18.36 -10.66 52.57
N LEU A 284 -18.12 -11.88 52.09
CA LEU A 284 -18.10 -13.07 52.93
C LEU A 284 -17.05 -12.97 54.03
N LEU A 285 -15.84 -12.51 53.72
CA LEU A 285 -14.76 -12.35 54.70
C LEU A 285 -15.07 -11.26 55.73
N SER A 286 -15.65 -10.13 55.30
CA SER A 286 -16.10 -9.06 56.19
C SER A 286 -17.17 -9.54 57.19
N GLN A 287 -18.07 -10.44 56.76
CA GLN A 287 -19.07 -11.06 57.65
C GLN A 287 -18.46 -12.07 58.65
N GLN A 288 -17.38 -12.78 58.29
CA GLN A 288 -16.76 -13.79 59.15
C GLN A 288 -15.66 -13.23 60.06
N ALA A 289 -15.00 -12.14 59.68
CA ALA A 289 -13.92 -11.48 60.44
C ALA A 289 -14.28 -11.16 61.91
N PRO A 290 -15.42 -10.53 62.24
CA PRO A 290 -15.76 -10.26 63.64
C PRO A 290 -15.99 -11.54 64.45
N ARG A 291 -16.55 -12.58 63.83
CA ARG A 291 -16.78 -13.88 64.48
C ARG A 291 -15.46 -14.61 64.77
N ALA A 292 -14.54 -14.59 63.81
CA ALA A 292 -13.21 -15.17 63.98
C ALA A 292 -12.38 -14.41 65.03
N ALA A 293 -12.48 -13.08 65.09
CA ALA A 293 -11.78 -12.25 66.06
C ALA A 293 -12.31 -12.40 67.50
N ASP A 294 -13.61 -12.66 67.67
CA ASP A 294 -14.22 -12.82 68.99
C ASP A 294 -14.06 -14.23 69.58
N LEU A 295 -13.91 -15.25 68.74
CA LEU A 295 -13.75 -16.65 69.18
C LEU A 295 -12.57 -16.85 70.14
N PRO A 296 -11.34 -16.36 69.87
CA PRO A 296 -10.22 -16.46 70.82
C PRO A 296 -10.47 -15.72 72.13
N ARG A 297 -11.15 -14.56 72.08
CA ARG A 297 -11.48 -13.79 73.30
C ARG A 297 -12.41 -14.60 74.20
N GLN A 298 -13.46 -15.19 73.61
CA GLN A 298 -14.41 -16.03 74.32
C GLN A 298 -13.73 -17.28 74.93
N LEU A 299 -12.89 -17.98 74.16
CA LEU A 299 -12.14 -19.14 74.63
C LEU A 299 -11.13 -18.77 75.74
N GLY A 300 -10.44 -17.63 75.61
CA GLY A 300 -9.49 -17.14 76.61
C GLY A 300 -10.17 -16.65 77.90
N ASP A 301 -11.36 -16.04 77.81
CA ASP A 301 -12.20 -15.73 78.97
C ASP A 301 -12.62 -17.02 79.69
N LEU A 302 -13.07 -18.01 78.93
CA LEU A 302 -13.51 -19.31 79.44
C LEU A 302 -12.39 -20.06 80.17
N ALA A 303 -11.21 -20.15 79.55
CA ALA A 303 -10.02 -20.75 80.14
C ALA A 303 -9.60 -20.03 81.44
N ARG A 304 -9.67 -18.69 81.48
CA ARG A 304 -9.38 -17.91 82.69
C ARG A 304 -10.37 -18.21 83.83
N HIS A 305 -11.66 -18.31 83.52
CA HIS A 305 -12.68 -18.64 84.51
C HIS A 305 -12.50 -20.08 85.04
N GLY A 306 -12.22 -21.04 84.16
CA GLY A 306 -11.90 -22.43 84.53
C GLY A 306 -10.68 -22.52 85.45
N LYS A 307 -9.55 -21.86 85.11
CA LYS A 307 -8.35 -21.79 85.98
C LYS A 307 -8.66 -21.14 87.33
N ALA A 308 -9.47 -20.08 87.36
CA ALA A 308 -9.84 -19.40 88.60
C ALA A 308 -10.71 -20.27 89.50
N LEU A 309 -11.61 -21.07 88.93
CA LEU A 309 -12.41 -22.06 89.64
C LEU A 309 -11.53 -23.20 90.19
N ALA A 310 -10.66 -23.79 89.35
CA ALA A 310 -9.72 -24.83 89.78
C ALA A 310 -8.84 -24.35 90.94
N ARG A 311 -8.29 -23.13 90.88
CA ARG A 311 -7.51 -22.53 91.97
C ARG A 311 -8.33 -22.35 93.25
N ARG A 312 -9.62 -22.00 93.14
CA ARG A 312 -10.53 -21.89 94.29
C ARG A 312 -10.80 -23.27 94.91
N CYS A 313 -11.14 -24.27 94.09
CA CYS A 313 -11.34 -25.64 94.54
C CYS A 313 -10.09 -26.24 95.21
N ALA A 314 -8.89 -26.01 94.66
CA ALA A 314 -7.64 -26.48 95.23
C ALA A 314 -7.28 -25.81 96.58
N ARG A 315 -7.57 -24.51 96.74
CA ARG A 315 -7.43 -23.83 98.03
C ARG A 315 -8.44 -24.38 99.03
N GLN A 316 -9.69 -24.50 98.61
CA GLN A 316 -10.75 -24.95 99.50
C GLN A 316 -10.57 -26.40 99.93
N ARG A 317 -10.05 -27.28 99.07
CA ARG A 317 -9.64 -28.64 99.43
C ARG A 317 -8.57 -28.63 100.53
N ARG A 318 -7.53 -27.80 100.38
CA ARG A 318 -6.48 -27.67 101.40
C ARG A 318 -7.04 -27.15 102.72
N ASP A 319 -7.87 -26.11 102.66
CA ASP A 319 -8.51 -25.54 103.83
C ASP A 319 -9.46 -26.54 104.50
N LEU A 320 -10.18 -27.36 103.72
CA LEU A 320 -11.09 -28.40 104.21
C LEU A 320 -10.33 -29.50 104.95
N LEU A 321 -9.25 -30.01 104.37
CA LEU A 321 -8.39 -31.03 105.01
C LEU A 321 -7.67 -30.48 106.25
N ALA A 322 -7.24 -29.21 106.22
CA ALA A 322 -6.66 -28.54 107.37
C ALA A 322 -7.70 -28.29 108.48
N ALA A 323 -8.94 -27.94 108.10
CA ALA A 323 -10.03 -27.66 109.04
C ALA A 323 -10.60 -28.94 109.66
N SER A 324 -10.67 -30.06 108.93
CA SER A 324 -11.06 -31.37 109.50
C SER A 324 -10.02 -31.88 110.50
N ALA A 325 -8.74 -31.58 110.29
CA ALA A 325 -7.67 -31.90 111.23
C ALA A 325 -7.63 -30.98 112.48
N ALA A 326 -8.31 -29.82 112.45
CA ALA A 326 -8.28 -28.83 113.53
C ALA A 326 -9.47 -29.01 114.50
N GLU A 327 -9.17 -29.29 115.76
CA GLU A 327 -10.15 -29.57 116.82
C GLU A 327 -11.14 -28.41 117.07
N ALA A 328 -10.74 -27.17 116.74
CA ALA A 328 -11.57 -25.96 116.87
C ALA A 328 -12.76 -25.89 115.89
N ASN A 329 -12.77 -26.68 114.81
CA ASN A 329 -13.83 -26.62 113.80
C ASN A 329 -14.92 -27.68 113.97
N ARG A 330 -14.79 -28.59 114.96
CA ARG A 330 -15.89 -29.47 115.43
C ARG A 330 -17.15 -28.69 115.86
N ASN A 331 -17.01 -27.38 116.10
CA ASN A 331 -18.07 -26.52 116.64
C ASN A 331 -18.71 -25.54 115.61
N ASN A 332 -18.27 -25.47 114.34
CA ASN A 332 -18.90 -24.59 113.34
C ASN A 332 -18.87 -25.13 111.88
N PRO A 333 -19.68 -26.15 111.56
CA PRO A 333 -19.83 -26.71 110.21
C PRO A 333 -20.51 -25.77 109.20
N LEU A 334 -21.23 -24.74 109.64
CA LEU A 334 -21.98 -23.83 108.76
C LEU A 334 -21.08 -22.93 107.91
N ALA A 335 -19.87 -22.60 108.40
CA ALA A 335 -18.90 -21.83 107.62
C ALA A 335 -18.31 -22.63 106.43
N LEU A 336 -18.27 -23.96 106.53
CA LEU A 336 -17.82 -24.84 105.45
C LEU A 336 -18.90 -24.95 104.36
N VAL A 337 -20.16 -25.07 104.78
CA VAL A 337 -21.35 -25.11 103.92
C VAL A 337 -21.45 -23.87 103.02
N GLU A 338 -21.31 -22.66 103.57
CA GLU A 338 -21.39 -21.41 102.80
C GLU A 338 -20.30 -21.34 101.72
N ARG A 339 -19.08 -21.81 102.04
CA ARG A 339 -17.96 -21.86 101.09
C ARG A 339 -18.21 -22.89 99.98
N ILE A 340 -18.84 -24.03 100.28
CA ILE A 340 -19.16 -25.08 99.29
C ILE A 340 -20.22 -24.59 98.31
N ASP A 341 -21.27 -23.94 98.81
CA ASP A 341 -22.32 -23.35 97.97
C ASP A 341 -21.76 -22.29 97.00
N GLY A 342 -20.81 -21.48 97.47
CA GLY A 342 -20.09 -20.52 96.63
C GLY A 342 -19.30 -21.16 95.46
N LEU A 343 -18.75 -22.37 95.67
CA LEU A 343 -18.11 -23.14 94.60
C LEU A 343 -19.13 -23.72 93.62
N GLY A 344 -20.23 -24.28 94.12
CA GLY A 344 -21.31 -24.82 93.28
C GLY A 344 -21.90 -23.75 92.36
N LEU A 345 -22.15 -22.54 92.88
CA LEU A 345 -22.60 -21.41 92.08
C LEU A 345 -21.56 -21.00 91.02
N SER A 346 -20.27 -20.98 91.38
CA SER A 346 -19.19 -20.63 90.45
C SER A 346 -19.02 -21.67 89.33
N ALA A 347 -19.19 -22.96 89.63
CA ALA A 347 -19.18 -24.04 88.64
C ALA A 347 -20.34 -23.91 87.66
N ASN A 348 -21.56 -23.68 88.17
CA ASN A 348 -22.75 -23.47 87.33
C ASN A 348 -22.64 -22.23 86.41
N LEU A 349 -22.02 -21.14 86.88
CA LEU A 349 -21.79 -19.96 86.04
C LEU A 349 -20.77 -20.20 84.92
N VAL A 350 -19.77 -21.05 85.15
CA VAL A 350 -18.81 -21.45 84.11
C VAL A 350 -19.47 -22.38 83.10
N ALA A 351 -20.26 -23.34 83.56
CA ALA A 351 -21.05 -24.26 82.75
C ALA A 351 -22.01 -23.49 81.81
N ALA A 352 -22.79 -22.55 82.35
CA ALA A 352 -23.70 -21.71 81.57
C ALA A 352 -23.00 -20.85 80.49
N ARG A 353 -21.74 -20.45 80.72
CA ARG A 353 -20.94 -19.74 79.70
C ARG A 353 -20.38 -20.69 78.65
N LEU A 354 -19.92 -21.87 79.05
CA LEU A 354 -19.47 -22.93 78.14
C LEU A 354 -20.56 -23.28 77.13
N ALA A 355 -21.79 -23.49 77.60
CA ALA A 355 -22.95 -23.81 76.77
C ALA A 355 -23.28 -22.70 75.74
N GLN A 356 -22.87 -21.46 75.98
CA GLN A 356 -23.10 -20.34 75.04
C GLN A 356 -21.95 -20.14 74.04
N SER A 357 -20.71 -20.48 74.40
CA SER A 357 -19.51 -20.09 73.64
C SER A 357 -18.73 -21.24 73.01
N ALA A 358 -18.93 -22.49 73.45
CA ALA A 358 -18.16 -23.63 72.99
C ALA A 358 -19.09 -24.72 72.46
N GLY A 359 -18.90 -25.15 71.20
CA GLY A 359 -19.65 -26.26 70.58
C GLY A 359 -19.44 -27.61 71.29
N GLY A 360 -19.39 -28.73 70.56
CA GLY A 360 -19.48 -30.08 71.15
C GLY A 360 -18.48 -30.44 72.28
N ALA A 361 -17.31 -29.77 72.38
CA ALA A 361 -16.39 -29.94 73.51
C ALA A 361 -16.87 -29.23 74.81
N GLY A 362 -17.59 -28.12 74.68
CA GLY A 362 -18.19 -27.39 75.81
C GLY A 362 -19.37 -28.13 76.44
N GLU A 363 -20.08 -28.94 75.66
CA GLU A 363 -21.27 -29.70 76.10
C GLU A 363 -20.91 -30.83 77.08
N LYS A 364 -19.79 -31.51 76.85
CA LYS A 364 -19.27 -32.52 77.79
C LYS A 364 -18.83 -31.88 79.11
N LEU A 365 -18.12 -30.75 79.03
CA LEU A 365 -17.62 -30.02 80.20
C LEU A 365 -18.74 -29.36 81.00
N ASP A 366 -19.79 -28.87 80.33
CA ASP A 366 -21.02 -28.37 80.94
C ASP A 366 -21.70 -29.48 81.78
N GLY A 367 -21.84 -30.68 81.21
CA GLY A 367 -22.39 -31.85 81.91
C GLY A 367 -21.58 -32.28 83.14
N GLU A 368 -20.25 -32.33 83.03
CA GLU A 368 -19.35 -32.69 84.15
C GLU A 368 -19.39 -31.63 85.27
N LEU A 369 -19.33 -30.33 84.93
CA LEU A 369 -19.44 -29.25 85.91
C LEU A 369 -20.80 -29.21 86.61
N HIS A 370 -21.88 -29.51 85.89
CA HIS A 370 -23.22 -29.59 86.45
C HIS A 370 -23.36 -30.77 87.43
N ALA A 371 -22.87 -31.96 87.05
CA ALA A 371 -22.88 -33.14 87.92
C ALA A 371 -22.10 -32.87 89.22
N ILE A 372 -20.97 -32.17 89.14
CA ILE A 372 -20.16 -31.82 90.31
C ILE A 372 -20.83 -30.74 91.17
N ALA A 373 -21.48 -29.73 90.55
CA ALA A 373 -22.26 -28.74 91.30
C ALA A 373 -23.41 -29.38 92.09
N LEU A 374 -24.07 -30.38 91.51
CA LEU A 374 -25.08 -31.21 92.20
C LEU A 374 -24.45 -31.99 93.37
N GLY A 375 -23.28 -32.61 93.15
CA GLY A 375 -22.55 -33.31 94.21
C GLY A 375 -22.14 -32.41 95.37
N LEU A 376 -21.67 -31.19 95.09
CA LEU A 376 -21.33 -30.19 96.11
C LEU A 376 -22.58 -29.74 96.89
N ALA A 377 -23.71 -29.51 96.21
CA ALA A 377 -24.97 -29.15 96.85
C ALA A 377 -25.49 -30.27 97.76
N GLN A 378 -25.37 -31.53 97.32
CA GLN A 378 -25.75 -32.69 98.13
C GLN A 378 -24.93 -32.75 99.43
N VAL A 379 -23.60 -32.63 99.36
CA VAL A 379 -22.79 -32.67 100.59
C VAL A 379 -23.01 -31.44 101.47
N SER A 380 -23.25 -30.28 100.88
CA SER A 380 -23.64 -29.07 101.62
C SER A 380 -24.94 -29.28 102.42
N ALA A 381 -25.92 -29.99 101.85
CA ALA A 381 -27.15 -30.37 102.54
C ALA A 381 -26.91 -31.42 103.64
N GLU A 382 -26.07 -32.43 103.39
CA GLU A 382 -25.66 -33.43 104.40
C GLU A 382 -24.98 -32.76 105.61
N LEU A 383 -24.05 -31.83 105.38
CA LEU A 383 -23.36 -31.07 106.42
C LEU A 383 -24.29 -30.17 107.23
N ARG A 384 -25.26 -29.51 106.59
CA ARG A 384 -26.30 -28.71 107.28
C ARG A 384 -27.17 -29.56 108.20
N ALA A 385 -27.66 -30.69 107.68
CA ALA A 385 -28.53 -31.58 108.44
C ALA A 385 -27.82 -32.22 109.65
N GLU A 386 -26.49 -32.30 109.61
CA GLU A 386 -25.65 -32.83 110.70
C GLU A 386 -25.23 -31.74 111.70
N ALA A 387 -24.99 -30.50 111.24
CA ALA A 387 -24.75 -29.35 112.11
C ALA A 387 -25.84 -29.18 113.19
N ASP A 388 -27.06 -29.58 112.87
CA ASP A 388 -28.22 -29.54 113.76
C ASP A 388 -28.27 -30.70 114.79
N ARG A 389 -27.44 -31.74 114.66
CA ARG A 389 -27.39 -32.94 115.53
C ARG A 389 -26.10 -32.97 116.36
N ARG A 390 -26.15 -32.49 117.61
CA ARG A 390 -24.95 -32.04 118.36
C ARG A 390 -23.98 -33.06 118.98
N ASP A 391 -24.09 -34.38 118.80
CA ASP A 391 -23.09 -35.33 119.37
C ASP A 391 -22.60 -36.45 118.43
N SER A 392 -23.14 -36.56 117.20
CA SER A 392 -22.67 -37.51 116.15
C SER A 392 -21.71 -36.87 115.14
N ALA A 393 -21.39 -35.59 115.36
CA ALA A 393 -20.88 -34.65 114.37
C ALA A 393 -19.35 -34.64 114.22
N SER A 394 -18.60 -35.66 114.66
CA SER A 394 -17.13 -35.69 114.44
C SER A 394 -16.73 -36.70 113.36
N GLU A 395 -17.09 -37.97 113.48
CA GLU A 395 -16.64 -39.03 112.56
C GLU A 395 -17.27 -38.93 111.16
N ASN A 396 -18.55 -38.54 111.11
CA ASN A 396 -19.28 -38.37 109.85
C ASN A 396 -18.87 -37.10 109.10
N THR A 397 -18.47 -36.06 109.83
CA THR A 397 -18.02 -34.78 109.28
C THR A 397 -16.63 -34.93 108.67
N ASP A 398 -15.76 -35.75 109.28
CA ASP A 398 -14.47 -36.16 108.70
C ASP A 398 -14.65 -37.01 107.44
N HIS A 399 -15.63 -37.92 107.42
CA HIS A 399 -15.98 -38.68 106.21
C HIS A 399 -16.52 -37.78 105.10
N ALA A 400 -17.41 -36.83 105.41
CA ALA A 400 -17.95 -35.87 104.46
C ALA A 400 -16.86 -34.94 103.92
N ALA A 401 -15.95 -34.46 104.78
CA ALA A 401 -14.80 -33.65 104.39
C ALA A 401 -13.82 -34.42 103.49
N THR A 402 -13.56 -35.69 103.79
CA THR A 402 -12.70 -36.54 102.96
C THR A 402 -13.32 -36.79 101.59
N ARG A 403 -14.61 -37.14 101.52
CA ARG A 403 -15.35 -37.30 100.26
C ARG A 403 -15.32 -36.02 99.43
N LEU A 404 -15.56 -34.86 100.04
CA LEU A 404 -15.47 -33.56 99.38
C LEU A 404 -14.07 -33.24 98.89
N ALA A 405 -13.03 -33.57 99.66
CA ALA A 405 -11.66 -33.36 99.25
C ALA A 405 -11.33 -34.17 97.99
N THR A 406 -11.82 -35.41 97.88
CA THR A 406 -11.70 -36.23 96.67
C THR A 406 -12.45 -35.63 95.47
N ILE A 407 -13.69 -35.19 95.66
CA ILE A 407 -14.49 -34.53 94.60
C ILE A 407 -13.79 -33.25 94.12
N LEU A 408 -13.26 -32.43 95.04
CA LEU A 408 -12.53 -31.22 94.70
C LEU A 408 -11.18 -31.51 94.01
N GLU A 409 -10.53 -32.62 94.33
CA GLU A 409 -9.29 -33.05 93.67
C GLU A 409 -9.53 -33.51 92.23
N GLN A 410 -10.57 -34.31 92.00
CA GLN A 410 -11.02 -34.70 90.67
C GLN A 410 -11.40 -33.48 89.84
N LEU A 411 -12.20 -32.57 90.41
CA LEU A 411 -12.59 -31.32 89.76
C LEU A 411 -11.39 -30.42 89.39
N VAL A 412 -10.35 -30.36 90.23
CA VAL A 412 -9.13 -29.59 89.94
C VAL A 412 -8.33 -30.20 88.81
N ALA A 413 -8.27 -31.53 88.73
CA ALA A 413 -7.57 -32.25 87.66
C ALA A 413 -8.30 -32.09 86.31
N GLU A 414 -9.62 -32.28 86.29
CA GLU A 414 -10.48 -32.11 85.10
C GLU A 414 -10.43 -30.67 84.59
N LEU A 415 -10.74 -29.68 85.44
CA LEU A 415 -10.64 -28.25 85.08
C LEU A 415 -9.23 -27.83 84.63
N GLY A 416 -8.18 -28.51 85.10
CA GLY A 416 -6.80 -28.27 84.70
C GLY A 416 -6.49 -28.78 83.29
N ALA A 417 -6.91 -30.01 82.97
CA ALA A 417 -6.73 -30.61 81.65
C ALA A 417 -7.53 -29.87 80.57
N ASP A 418 -8.80 -29.55 80.84
CA ASP A 418 -9.66 -28.85 79.88
C ASP A 418 -9.26 -27.39 79.69
N SER A 419 -8.68 -26.77 80.72
CA SER A 419 -8.08 -25.44 80.57
C SER A 419 -6.86 -25.44 79.64
N ALA A 420 -6.12 -26.54 79.53
CA ALA A 420 -5.02 -26.65 78.56
C ALA A 420 -5.58 -26.83 77.13
N ALA A 421 -6.61 -27.65 76.97
CA ALA A 421 -7.32 -27.82 75.70
C ALA A 421 -7.97 -26.51 75.20
N LEU A 422 -8.59 -25.74 76.09
CA LEU A 422 -9.16 -24.42 75.75
C LEU A 422 -8.08 -23.38 75.38
N ALA A 423 -6.88 -23.46 75.98
CA ALA A 423 -5.77 -22.59 75.60
C ALA A 423 -5.18 -22.95 74.23
N GLU A 424 -5.16 -24.24 73.89
CA GLU A 424 -4.79 -24.71 72.55
C GLU A 424 -5.83 -24.29 71.51
N LEU A 425 -7.13 -24.43 71.81
CA LEU A 425 -8.22 -23.93 70.96
C LEU A 425 -8.18 -22.39 70.82
N GLU A 426 -7.83 -21.66 71.86
CA GLU A 426 -7.62 -20.21 71.79
C GLU A 426 -6.47 -19.87 70.83
N GLN A 427 -5.35 -20.60 70.90
CA GLN A 427 -4.22 -20.43 69.98
C GLN A 427 -4.62 -20.76 68.54
N GLN A 428 -5.34 -21.86 68.32
CA GLN A 428 -5.88 -22.23 67.00
C GLN A 428 -6.87 -21.18 66.47
N GLY A 429 -7.72 -20.64 67.34
CA GLY A 429 -8.64 -19.56 67.00
C GLY A 429 -7.92 -18.25 66.63
N ARG A 430 -6.78 -17.93 67.28
CA ARG A 430 -5.97 -16.75 66.90
C ARG A 430 -5.37 -16.93 65.51
N THR A 431 -4.82 -18.11 65.23
CA THR A 431 -4.33 -18.45 63.88
C THR A 431 -5.43 -18.35 62.83
N LEU A 432 -6.65 -18.80 63.18
CA LEU A 432 -7.82 -18.66 62.31
C LEU A 432 -8.18 -17.18 62.08
N ALA A 433 -8.22 -16.37 63.13
CA ALA A 433 -8.51 -14.94 63.04
C ALA A 433 -7.48 -14.19 62.17
N ASP A 434 -6.19 -14.48 62.36
CA ASP A 434 -5.10 -13.93 61.55
C ASP A 434 -5.24 -14.34 60.08
N GLY A 435 -5.58 -15.61 59.82
CA GLY A 435 -5.84 -16.11 58.46
C GLY A 435 -7.05 -15.46 57.78
N VAL A 436 -8.13 -15.18 58.51
CA VAL A 436 -9.29 -14.43 57.98
C VAL A 436 -8.92 -12.97 57.69
N ALA A 437 -8.10 -12.33 58.53
CA ALA A 437 -7.63 -10.97 58.30
C ALA A 437 -6.73 -10.87 57.06
N GLU A 438 -5.81 -11.82 56.88
CA GLU A 438 -4.94 -11.90 55.71
C GLU A 438 -5.75 -12.18 54.43
N ALA A 439 -6.71 -13.09 54.48
CA ALA A 439 -7.62 -13.35 53.37
C ALA A 439 -8.45 -12.11 53.00
N SER A 440 -8.89 -11.32 53.99
CA SER A 440 -9.63 -10.07 53.74
C SER A 440 -8.76 -9.04 53.03
N ALA A 441 -7.51 -8.86 53.46
CA ALA A 441 -6.57 -7.95 52.80
C ALA A 441 -6.26 -8.38 51.35
N LEU A 442 -6.15 -9.70 51.10
CA LEU A 442 -5.99 -10.24 49.75
C LEU A 442 -7.24 -10.02 48.89
N ALA A 443 -8.44 -10.20 49.45
CA ALA A 443 -9.69 -9.94 48.75
C ALA A 443 -9.85 -8.46 48.37
N ASP A 444 -9.51 -7.53 49.27
CA ASP A 444 -9.51 -6.09 48.98
C ASP A 444 -8.49 -5.72 47.89
N GLY A 445 -7.31 -6.36 47.93
CA GLY A 445 -6.30 -6.25 46.87
C GLY A 445 -6.80 -6.74 45.51
N LEU A 446 -7.53 -7.87 45.49
CA LEU A 446 -8.17 -8.40 44.27
C LEU A 446 -9.27 -7.47 43.74
N VAL A 447 -10.10 -6.90 44.61
CA VAL A 447 -11.13 -5.91 44.22
C VAL A 447 -10.48 -4.66 43.60
N THR A 448 -9.38 -4.19 44.18
CA THR A 448 -8.62 -3.03 43.67
C THR A 448 -7.98 -3.33 42.31
N SER A 449 -7.32 -4.48 42.19
CA SER A 449 -6.70 -4.94 40.93
C SER A 449 -7.73 -5.13 39.82
N ALA A 450 -8.88 -5.75 40.12
CA ALA A 450 -10.00 -5.85 39.19
C ALA A 450 -10.56 -4.47 38.81
N GLY A 451 -10.58 -3.51 39.74
CA GLY A 451 -10.93 -2.12 39.45
C GLY A 451 -10.01 -1.43 38.46
N GLN A 452 -8.69 -1.58 38.63
CA GLN A 452 -7.68 -1.05 37.71
C GLN A 452 -7.73 -1.75 36.34
N GLY A 453 -8.02 -3.06 36.33
CA GLY A 453 -8.27 -3.83 35.11
C GLY A 453 -9.47 -3.31 34.32
N ALA A 454 -10.57 -2.99 35.00
CA ALA A 454 -11.76 -2.41 34.37
C ALA A 454 -11.48 -1.04 33.72
N GLU A 455 -10.71 -0.17 34.37
CA GLU A 455 -10.28 1.11 33.77
C GLU A 455 -9.37 0.90 32.56
N ALA A 456 -8.44 -0.05 32.61
CA ALA A 456 -7.59 -0.40 31.48
C ALA A 456 -8.40 -0.93 30.30
N VAL A 457 -9.41 -1.75 30.58
CA VAL A 457 -10.36 -2.28 29.60
C VAL A 457 -11.20 -1.17 28.97
N GLU A 458 -11.71 -0.21 29.73
CA GLU A 458 -12.47 0.93 29.16
C GLU A 458 -11.57 1.84 28.31
N ARG A 459 -10.28 2.00 28.64
CA ARG A 459 -9.31 2.65 27.74
C ARG A 459 -9.13 1.88 26.43
N VAL A 460 -9.04 0.54 26.48
CA VAL A 460 -8.96 -0.30 25.27
C VAL A 460 -10.25 -0.18 24.44
N ARG A 461 -11.41 -0.17 25.08
CA ARG A 461 -12.71 0.04 24.42
C ARG A 461 -12.80 1.41 23.74
N ALA A 462 -12.35 2.48 24.38
CA ALA A 462 -12.30 3.82 23.81
C ALA A 462 -11.35 3.88 22.59
N SER A 463 -10.17 3.26 22.68
CA SER A 463 -9.24 3.14 21.55
C SER A 463 -9.82 2.34 20.38
N LEU A 464 -10.59 1.28 20.66
CA LEU A 464 -11.26 0.48 19.62
C LEU A 464 -12.44 1.23 18.96
N ALA A 465 -13.19 2.04 19.72
CA ALA A 465 -14.21 2.92 19.15
C ALA A 465 -13.57 3.98 18.23
N GLY A 466 -12.40 4.52 18.60
CA GLY A 466 -11.60 5.39 17.74
C GLY A 466 -11.07 4.70 16.48
N ALA A 467 -10.73 3.41 16.56
CA ALA A 467 -10.34 2.60 15.39
C ALA A 467 -11.52 2.32 14.43
N GLY A 468 -12.76 2.29 14.94
CA GLY A 468 -13.96 2.26 14.09
C GLY A 468 -14.05 3.43 13.11
N ALA A 469 -13.52 4.61 13.49
CA ALA A 469 -13.43 5.78 12.60
C ALA A 469 -12.40 5.61 11.45
N LEU A 470 -11.49 4.62 11.52
CA LEU A 470 -10.67 4.24 10.36
C LEU A 470 -11.49 3.44 9.32
N GLY A 471 -12.58 2.80 9.75
CA GLY A 471 -13.57 2.22 8.84
C GLY A 471 -14.28 3.29 8.01
N ASP A 472 -14.52 4.48 8.58
CA ASP A 472 -15.06 5.63 7.84
C ASP A 472 -14.06 6.16 6.81
N LEU A 473 -12.75 6.07 7.08
CA LEU A 473 -11.70 6.38 6.11
C LEU A 473 -11.74 5.42 4.90
N LYS A 474 -12.09 4.15 5.11
CA LYS A 474 -12.31 3.18 4.02
C LYS A 474 -13.54 3.55 3.17
N ALA A 475 -14.60 4.12 3.75
CA ALA A 475 -15.74 4.61 2.99
C ALA A 475 -15.35 5.80 2.08
N VAL A 476 -14.36 6.61 2.48
CA VAL A 476 -13.77 7.66 1.64
C VAL A 476 -12.99 7.07 0.46
N PHE A 477 -12.25 5.98 0.66
CA PHE A 477 -11.49 5.31 -0.41
C PHE A 477 -12.33 4.36 -1.29
N ASN A 478 -13.48 3.88 -0.79
CA ASN A 478 -14.46 3.09 -1.54
C ASN A 478 -15.61 3.94 -2.12
N ALA A 479 -15.56 5.27 -1.96
CA ALA A 479 -16.52 6.14 -2.61
C ALA A 479 -16.38 5.95 -4.13
N PRO A 480 -17.48 5.70 -4.87
CA PRO A 480 -17.42 5.70 -6.32
C PRO A 480 -16.83 7.04 -6.77
N THR A 481 -15.88 6.97 -7.72
CA THR A 481 -15.25 8.11 -8.38
C THR A 481 -16.28 9.22 -8.59
N LEU A 482 -15.99 10.40 -8.06
CA LEU A 482 -16.81 11.60 -8.20
C LEU A 482 -17.29 11.70 -9.65
N THR A 483 -18.61 11.60 -9.87
CA THR A 483 -19.20 11.87 -11.18
C THR A 483 -18.84 13.29 -11.60
N GLU A 484 -18.64 13.53 -12.91
CA GLU A 484 -18.19 14.80 -13.51
C GLU A 484 -18.85 16.07 -12.92
N ALA A 485 -20.09 15.96 -12.43
CA ALA A 485 -20.81 17.04 -11.76
C ALA A 485 -20.21 17.55 -10.43
N GLN A 486 -19.32 16.79 -9.77
CA GLN A 486 -18.68 17.20 -8.51
C GLN A 486 -17.23 17.71 -8.70
N ALA A 487 -16.63 17.51 -9.88
CA ALA A 487 -15.31 18.03 -10.21
C ALA A 487 -15.33 19.54 -10.52
N GLU A 488 -16.49 20.09 -10.91
CA GLU A 488 -16.65 21.52 -11.21
C GLU A 488 -16.58 22.43 -9.97
N GLU A 489 -16.77 21.92 -8.76
CA GLU A 489 -16.80 22.75 -7.53
C GLU A 489 -15.43 22.95 -6.87
N GLN A 490 -14.37 22.34 -7.41
CA GLN A 490 -13.00 22.42 -6.88
C GLN A 490 -11.99 22.84 -7.96
N GLN A 491 -12.32 23.90 -8.70
CA GLN A 491 -11.43 24.49 -9.69
C GLN A 491 -10.99 25.89 -9.25
N ASP A 492 -9.96 25.93 -8.40
CA ASP A 492 -9.19 27.16 -8.18
C ASP A 492 -7.70 26.81 -8.07
N TYR A 493 -7.11 26.46 -9.21
CA TYR A 493 -5.67 26.48 -9.41
C TYR A 493 -5.33 27.68 -10.30
N PRO A 494 -4.24 28.43 -10.00
CA PRO A 494 -3.94 29.67 -10.68
C PRO A 494 -3.64 29.40 -12.16
N ALA A 495 -4.31 30.15 -13.04
CA ALA A 495 -4.06 30.13 -14.47
C ALA A 495 -2.56 30.35 -14.75
N LEU A 496 -1.95 29.40 -15.46
CA LEU A 496 -0.58 29.55 -15.95
C LEU A 496 -0.54 30.72 -16.93
N ASP A 497 0.29 31.71 -16.61
CA ASP A 497 0.55 32.86 -17.45
C ASP A 497 1.38 32.44 -18.67
N TYR A 498 0.70 32.16 -19.78
CA TYR A 498 1.32 31.76 -21.03
C TYR A 498 2.17 32.88 -21.67
N GLU A 499 1.99 34.15 -21.29
CA GLU A 499 2.85 35.25 -21.75
C GLU A 499 4.23 35.17 -21.09
N ALA A 500 4.30 34.78 -19.81
CA ALA A 500 5.56 34.60 -19.09
C ALA A 500 6.42 33.44 -19.65
N ILE A 501 5.77 32.38 -20.16
CA ILE A 501 6.45 31.24 -20.77
C ILE A 501 6.95 31.59 -22.19
N ALA A 502 6.19 32.38 -22.95
CA ALA A 502 6.60 32.84 -24.28
C ALA A 502 7.82 33.78 -24.24
N ALA A 503 7.97 34.59 -23.19
CA ALA A 503 9.11 35.50 -23.03
C ALA A 503 10.46 34.78 -22.84
N HIS A 504 10.47 33.52 -22.40
CA HIS A 504 11.70 32.76 -22.16
C HIS A 504 12.33 32.15 -23.43
N TRP A 505 11.58 32.04 -24.53
CA TRP A 505 12.03 31.39 -25.77
C TRP A 505 12.59 32.34 -26.84
N PHE A 506 12.36 33.65 -26.71
CA PHE A 506 12.84 34.65 -27.68
C PHE A 506 14.07 35.46 -27.20
N ALA A 507 14.72 35.03 -26.13
CA ALA A 507 15.90 35.70 -25.56
C ALA A 507 17.18 34.85 -25.63
N VAL A 508 17.43 34.18 -26.76
CA VAL A 508 18.74 33.59 -27.12
C VAL A 508 19.13 33.99 -28.53
#